data_AF-A0A520I8I9-F1
#
_entry.id   AF-A0A520I8I9-F1
#
_cell.length_a   1.000
_cell.length_b   1.000
_cell.length_c   1.000
_cell.angle_alpha   90.00
_cell.angle_beta   90.00
_cell.angle_gamma   90.00
#
_symmetry.space_group_name_H-M   'P 1'
#
loop_
_entity.id
_entity.type
_entity.pdbx_description
1 polymer ?
#
loop_
_entity_poly.entity_id
_entity_poly.type
_entity_poly.pdbx_seq_one_letter_code
_entity_poly.pdbx_strand_id
1 'polypeptide(L)'
;MAEPIAVLAILVDIAIGWPSAVYARVGHPVGGFAHVIGWAETRWNGPSLSSAYRRVAGVMTLVLVVAIAIGIGWGATVLARHALGAMAWLAIGILAAPGLAIRSLYDHVMPVARALDACNLQTARDRVAMIVGRDVASLDEAEVARAAIESLAESVCDGVVAPLFWLLVAGLPGLWAYKAINTADSLIGHREERWRAFGWAAARTDDLANLLPARISG
;
A
#
# COMPACT_ATOMS: atom_id res chain seq x y z
N MET A 1 -9.14 18.91 -12.79
CA MET A 1 -9.97 18.72 -11.58
C MET A 1 -9.71 17.32 -11.05
N ALA A 2 -9.10 17.18 -9.88
CA ALA A 2 -8.78 15.87 -9.28
C ALA A 2 -9.97 15.25 -8.52
N GLU A 3 -10.92 16.08 -8.11
CA GLU A 3 -12.11 15.68 -7.34
C GLU A 3 -12.95 14.56 -7.98
N PRO A 4 -13.40 14.65 -9.26
CA PRO A 4 -14.20 13.57 -9.87
C PRO A 4 -13.39 12.28 -10.06
N ILE A 5 -12.06 12.38 -10.20
CA ILE A 5 -11.16 11.23 -10.31
C ILE A 5 -11.12 10.48 -8.98
N ALA A 6 -10.94 11.20 -7.87
CA ALA A 6 -10.88 10.61 -6.54
C ALA A 6 -12.21 9.94 -6.16
N VAL A 7 -13.34 10.61 -6.41
CA VAL A 7 -14.68 10.03 -6.17
C VAL A 7 -14.88 8.76 -6.98
N LEU A 8 -14.53 8.76 -8.27
CA LEU A 8 -14.64 7.57 -9.09
C LEU A 8 -13.75 6.43 -8.59
N ALA A 9 -12.50 6.72 -8.22
CA ALA A 9 -11.59 5.71 -7.71
C ALA A 9 -12.14 5.04 -6.43
N ILE A 10 -12.69 5.83 -5.51
CA ILE A 10 -13.35 5.36 -4.28
C ILE A 10 -14.55 4.46 -4.63
N LEU A 11 -15.43 4.91 -5.52
CA LEU A 11 -16.63 4.15 -5.89
C LEU A 11 -16.27 2.81 -6.55
N VAL A 12 -15.27 2.82 -7.44
CA VAL A 12 -14.78 1.60 -8.10
C VAL A 12 -14.17 0.64 -7.09
N ASP A 13 -13.31 1.12 -6.20
CA ASP A 13 -12.68 0.27 -5.18
C ASP A 13 -13.71 -0.31 -4.21
N ILE A 14 -14.67 0.48 -3.70
CA ILE A 14 -15.74 -0.02 -2.83
C ILE A 14 -16.58 -1.11 -3.53
N ALA A 15 -16.95 -0.88 -4.79
CA ALA A 15 -17.85 -1.77 -5.52
C ALA A 15 -17.18 -3.08 -5.94
N ILE A 16 -15.93 -3.00 -6.42
CA ILE A 16 -15.26 -4.12 -7.11
C ILE A 16 -14.06 -4.64 -6.30
N GLY A 17 -13.35 -3.75 -5.61
CA GLY A 17 -12.00 -4.02 -5.09
C GLY A 17 -11.05 -4.43 -6.21
N TRP A 18 -10.03 -5.22 -5.87
CA TRP A 18 -9.20 -5.91 -6.86
C TRP A 18 -9.76 -7.33 -7.13
N PRO A 19 -10.36 -7.61 -8.30
CA PRO A 19 -11.03 -8.88 -8.52
C PRO A 19 -10.08 -10.07 -8.45
N SER A 20 -10.48 -11.14 -7.76
CA SER A 20 -9.69 -12.37 -7.63
C SER A 20 -9.33 -13.00 -9.00
N ALA A 21 -10.24 -12.93 -9.97
CA ALA A 21 -10.00 -13.40 -11.34
C ALA A 21 -8.92 -12.59 -12.07
N VAL A 22 -8.82 -11.28 -11.79
CA VAL A 22 -7.77 -10.42 -12.34
C VAL A 22 -6.45 -10.72 -11.61
N TYR A 23 -6.48 -10.81 -10.28
CA TYR A 23 -5.33 -11.20 -9.47
C TYR A 23 -4.71 -12.52 -9.94
N ALA A 24 -5.52 -13.55 -10.19
CA ALA A 24 -5.04 -14.85 -10.64
C ALA A 24 -4.38 -14.82 -12.03
N ARG A 25 -4.73 -13.85 -12.90
CA ARG A 25 -4.20 -13.76 -14.27
C ARG A 25 -2.98 -12.85 -14.37
N VAL A 26 -3.01 -11.70 -13.72
CA VAL A 26 -2.00 -10.63 -13.91
C VAL A 26 -1.40 -10.13 -12.60
N GLY A 27 -1.81 -10.69 -11.45
CA GLY A 27 -1.41 -10.20 -10.13
C GLY A 27 -2.07 -8.88 -9.76
N HIS A 28 -1.54 -8.20 -8.74
CA HIS A 28 -1.90 -6.83 -8.36
C HIS A 28 -0.85 -5.86 -8.89
N PRO A 29 -1.18 -4.61 -9.30
CA PRO A 29 -0.19 -3.64 -9.80
C PRO A 29 0.98 -3.41 -8.85
N VAL A 30 0.70 -3.35 -7.54
CA VAL A 30 1.75 -3.22 -6.49
C VAL A 30 2.70 -4.42 -6.44
N GLY A 31 2.27 -5.59 -6.93
CA GLY A 31 3.14 -6.76 -7.08
C GLY A 31 4.30 -6.48 -8.03
N GLY A 32 4.13 -5.63 -9.04
CA GLY A 32 5.23 -5.19 -9.90
C GLY A 32 6.35 -4.50 -9.11
N PHE A 33 5.99 -3.64 -8.14
CA PHE A 33 6.96 -3.00 -7.25
C PHE A 33 7.70 -4.05 -6.41
N ALA A 34 6.97 -5.00 -5.83
CA ALA A 34 7.55 -6.07 -5.03
C ALA A 34 8.58 -6.89 -5.81
N HIS A 35 8.34 -7.19 -7.08
CA HIS A 35 9.31 -7.89 -7.93
C HIS A 35 10.58 -7.07 -8.16
N VAL A 36 10.46 -5.77 -8.47
CA VAL A 36 11.62 -4.89 -8.67
C VAL A 36 12.43 -4.75 -7.38
N ILE A 37 11.76 -4.54 -6.25
CA ILE A 37 12.39 -4.41 -4.94
C ILE A 37 13.07 -5.72 -4.53
N GLY A 38 12.39 -6.86 -4.67
CA GLY A 38 12.94 -8.17 -4.34
C GLY A 38 14.13 -8.56 -5.23
N TRP A 39 14.08 -8.25 -6.52
CA TRP A 39 15.22 -8.43 -7.41
C TRP A 39 16.42 -7.56 -6.98
N ALA A 40 16.19 -6.29 -6.66
CA ALA A 40 17.26 -5.39 -6.24
C ALA A 40 17.83 -5.79 -4.88
N GLU A 41 16.98 -6.22 -3.94
CA GLU A 41 17.40 -6.73 -2.63
C GLU A 41 18.28 -7.97 -2.79
N THR A 42 17.82 -8.99 -3.51
CA THR A 42 18.60 -10.22 -3.72
C THR A 42 19.93 -9.97 -4.44
N ARG A 43 20.00 -8.95 -5.31
CA ARG A 43 21.19 -8.67 -6.11
C ARG A 43 22.19 -7.71 -5.46
N TRP A 44 21.71 -6.75 -4.67
CA TRP A 44 22.51 -5.65 -4.12
C TRP A 44 22.60 -5.63 -2.59
N ASN A 45 21.82 -6.45 -1.88
CA ASN A 45 21.84 -6.55 -0.40
C ASN A 45 22.65 -7.78 0.10
N GLY A 46 23.81 -8.04 -0.50
CA GLY A 46 24.68 -9.14 -0.08
C GLY A 46 25.25 -8.92 1.34
N PRO A 47 25.30 -9.96 2.20
CA PRO A 47 25.80 -9.83 3.59
C PRO A 47 27.30 -9.53 3.66
N SER A 48 28.07 -9.87 2.62
CA SER A 48 29.50 -9.55 2.50
C SER A 48 29.78 -8.10 2.06
N LEU A 49 28.76 -7.34 1.68
CA LEU A 49 28.90 -5.97 1.22
C LEU A 49 28.91 -4.98 2.38
N SER A 50 29.65 -3.88 2.22
CA SER A 50 29.73 -2.84 3.25
C SER A 50 28.37 -2.18 3.49
N SER A 51 28.14 -1.75 4.73
CA SER A 51 26.90 -1.03 5.12
C SER A 51 26.68 0.23 4.29
N ALA A 52 27.75 0.96 3.95
CA ALA A 52 27.68 2.14 3.09
C ALA A 52 27.19 1.81 1.68
N TYR A 53 27.71 0.74 1.07
CA TYR A 53 27.24 0.29 -0.24
C TYR A 53 25.77 -0.13 -0.18
N ARG A 54 25.37 -0.92 0.82
CA ARG A 54 23.98 -1.37 0.99
C ARG A 54 23.02 -0.19 1.15
N ARG A 55 23.40 0.88 1.86
CA ARG A 55 22.62 2.12 1.95
C ARG A 55 22.42 2.80 0.59
N VAL A 56 23.50 2.98 -0.17
CA VAL A 56 23.41 3.61 -1.51
C VAL A 56 22.57 2.73 -2.44
N ALA A 57 22.77 1.42 -2.43
CA ALA A 57 21.98 0.48 -3.22
C ALA A 57 20.49 0.56 -2.87
N GLY A 58 20.14 0.64 -1.58
CA GLY A 58 18.78 0.83 -1.12
C GLY A 58 18.14 2.14 -1.60
N VAL A 59 18.87 3.25 -1.54
CA VAL A 59 18.43 4.54 -2.12
C VAL A 59 18.18 4.40 -3.63
N MET A 60 19.09 3.75 -4.35
CA MET A 60 18.94 3.53 -5.80
C MET A 60 17.74 2.65 -6.11
N THR A 61 17.47 1.61 -5.31
CA THR A 61 16.25 0.78 -5.43
C THR A 61 14.99 1.59 -5.24
N LEU A 62 14.94 2.44 -4.20
CA LEU A 62 13.80 3.31 -3.93
C LEU A 62 13.58 4.31 -5.07
N VAL A 63 14.63 5.00 -5.52
CA VAL A 63 14.56 5.95 -6.63
C VAL A 63 14.09 5.26 -7.91
N LEU A 64 14.60 4.06 -8.20
CA LEU A 64 14.21 3.28 -9.37
C LEU A 64 12.72 2.93 -9.34
N VAL A 65 12.23 2.34 -8.25
CA VAL A 65 10.82 1.89 -8.17
C VAL A 65 9.86 3.08 -8.20
N VAL A 66 10.21 4.19 -7.54
CA VAL A 66 9.41 5.42 -7.55
C VAL A 66 9.43 6.08 -8.94
N ALA A 67 10.59 6.13 -9.60
CA ALA A 67 10.68 6.67 -10.97
C ALA A 67 9.86 5.86 -11.96
N ILE A 68 9.87 4.52 -11.85
CA ILE A 68 9.02 3.64 -12.66
C ILE A 68 7.54 3.93 -12.39
N ALA A 69 7.14 4.02 -11.12
CA ALA A 69 5.76 4.29 -10.73
C ALA A 69 5.26 5.64 -11.26
N ILE A 70 6.06 6.71 -11.10
CA ILE A 70 5.78 8.05 -11.63
C ILE A 70 5.69 8.00 -13.16
N GLY A 71 6.66 7.37 -13.82
CA GLY A 71 6.72 7.28 -15.28
C GLY A 71 5.49 6.58 -15.87
N ILE A 72 5.08 5.45 -15.29
CA ILE A 72 3.88 4.71 -15.71
C ILE A 72 2.62 5.54 -15.43
N GLY A 73 2.48 6.11 -14.24
CA GLY A 73 1.32 6.94 -13.89
C GLY A 73 1.20 8.19 -14.77
N TRP A 74 2.32 8.82 -15.10
CA TRP A 74 2.38 9.98 -16.00
C TRP A 74 2.04 9.59 -17.43
N GLY A 75 2.66 8.53 -17.95
CA GLY A 75 2.40 8.01 -19.29
C GLY A 75 0.94 7.62 -19.48
N ALA A 76 0.34 6.93 -18.49
CA ALA A 76 -1.07 6.59 -18.50
C ALA A 76 -1.98 7.84 -18.47
N THR A 77 -1.61 8.85 -17.70
CA THR A 77 -2.35 10.13 -17.66
C THR A 77 -2.30 10.84 -19.00
N VAL A 78 -1.13 10.95 -19.63
CA VAL A 78 -0.94 11.55 -20.95
C VAL A 78 -1.72 10.79 -22.01
N LEU A 79 -1.62 9.46 -22.02
CA LEU A 79 -2.35 8.60 -22.96
C LEU A 79 -3.87 8.75 -22.81
N ALA A 80 -4.39 8.73 -21.58
CA ALA A 80 -5.81 8.93 -21.31
C ALA A 80 -6.30 10.30 -21.81
N ARG A 81 -5.52 11.36 -21.60
CA ARG A 81 -5.85 12.71 -22.08
C ARG A 81 -5.84 12.80 -23.61
N HIS A 82 -4.89 12.15 -24.28
CA HIS A 82 -4.86 12.11 -25.74
C HIS A 82 -6.00 11.29 -26.33
N ALA A 83 -6.33 10.13 -25.74
CA ALA A 83 -7.33 9.23 -26.29
C ALA A 83 -8.78 9.64 -25.98
N LEU A 84 -9.04 10.19 -24.78
CA LEU A 84 -10.39 10.44 -24.28
C LEU A 84 -10.71 11.93 -24.07
N GLY A 85 -9.72 12.83 -24.25
CA GLY A 85 -9.90 14.27 -24.13
C GLY A 85 -10.53 14.67 -22.80
N ALA A 86 -11.71 15.31 -22.86
CA ALA A 86 -12.46 15.73 -21.68
C ALA A 86 -12.88 14.57 -20.76
N MET A 87 -12.99 13.34 -21.28
CA MET A 87 -13.39 12.14 -20.52
C MET A 87 -12.22 11.36 -19.91
N ALA A 88 -10.99 11.88 -20.01
CA ALA A 88 -9.80 11.22 -19.47
C ALA A 88 -9.89 10.93 -17.97
N TRP A 89 -10.67 11.71 -17.21
CA TRP A 89 -10.88 11.52 -15.78
C TRP A 89 -11.49 10.14 -15.45
N LEU A 90 -12.29 9.56 -16.35
CA LEU A 90 -12.85 8.22 -16.18
C LEU A 90 -11.74 7.15 -16.13
N ALA A 91 -10.88 7.16 -17.15
CA ALA A 91 -9.76 6.23 -17.23
C ALA A 91 -8.77 6.43 -16.08
N ILE A 92 -8.47 7.68 -15.73
CA ILE A 92 -7.57 7.99 -14.62
C ILE A 92 -8.16 7.51 -13.28
N GLY A 93 -9.46 7.69 -13.04
CA GLY A 93 -10.12 7.20 -11.82
C GLY A 93 -10.12 5.68 -11.72
N ILE A 94 -10.39 4.97 -12.84
CA ILE A 94 -10.29 3.51 -12.90
C ILE A 94 -8.86 3.04 -12.62
N LEU A 95 -7.86 3.72 -13.17
CA LEU A 95 -6.44 3.39 -12.95
C LEU A 95 -5.93 3.77 -11.55
N ALA A 96 -6.61 4.69 -10.86
CA ALA A 96 -6.31 5.07 -9.48
C ALA A 96 -6.91 4.10 -8.46
N ALA A 97 -8.06 3.48 -8.76
CA ALA A 97 -8.79 2.60 -7.84
C ALA A 97 -7.93 1.47 -7.22
N PRO A 98 -7.06 0.76 -7.97
CA PRO A 98 -6.21 -0.29 -7.40
C PRO A 98 -5.13 0.21 -6.44
N GLY A 99 -4.90 1.53 -6.38
CA GLY A 99 -4.05 2.13 -5.35
C GLY A 99 -4.75 2.28 -4.00
N LEU A 100 -6.08 2.16 -3.97
CA LEU A 100 -6.90 2.20 -2.77
C LEU A 100 -7.17 0.78 -2.28
N ALA A 101 -7.47 0.66 -0.98
CA ALA A 101 -7.70 -0.64 -0.33
C ALA A 101 -8.99 -0.69 0.51
N ILE A 102 -9.95 0.21 0.28
CA ILE A 102 -11.18 0.36 1.10
C ILE A 102 -11.93 -0.97 1.20
N ARG A 103 -12.17 -1.62 0.06
CA ARG A 103 -12.89 -2.90 0.04
C ARG A 103 -12.09 -4.01 0.70
N SER A 104 -10.79 -4.06 0.45
CA SER A 104 -9.89 -5.05 1.07
C SER A 104 -9.90 -4.93 2.60
N LEU A 105 -9.80 -3.70 3.13
CA LEU A 105 -9.86 -3.46 4.58
C LEU A 105 -11.17 -3.94 5.18
N TYR A 106 -12.29 -3.62 4.53
CA TYR A 106 -13.60 -4.10 4.97
C TYR A 106 -13.65 -5.63 4.99
N ASP A 107 -13.20 -6.29 3.91
CA ASP A 107 -13.26 -7.75 3.78
C ASP A 107 -12.38 -8.49 4.81
N HIS A 108 -11.32 -7.85 5.32
CA HIS A 108 -10.44 -8.46 6.33
C HIS A 108 -10.85 -8.15 7.78
N VAL A 109 -11.35 -6.94 8.06
CA VAL A 109 -11.68 -6.51 9.44
C VAL A 109 -13.12 -6.90 9.84
N MET A 110 -14.08 -6.81 8.92
CA MET A 110 -15.48 -7.12 9.21
C MET A 110 -15.72 -8.56 9.71
N PRO A 111 -15.01 -9.59 9.22
CA PRO A 111 -15.11 -10.95 9.77
C PRO A 111 -14.68 -11.05 11.25
N VAL A 112 -13.75 -10.22 11.72
CA VAL A 112 -13.34 -10.19 13.13
C VAL A 112 -14.50 -9.66 13.98
N ALA A 113 -15.07 -8.52 13.59
CA ALA A 113 -16.21 -7.91 14.30
C ALA A 113 -17.40 -8.88 14.39
N ARG A 114 -17.76 -9.52 13.27
CA ARG A 114 -18.86 -10.52 13.23
C ARG A 114 -18.59 -11.73 14.13
N ALA A 115 -17.34 -12.16 14.27
CA ALA A 115 -16.99 -13.28 15.14
C ALA A 115 -17.08 -12.89 16.63
N LEU A 116 -16.69 -11.66 16.98
CA LEU A 116 -16.85 -11.10 18.32
C LEU A 116 -18.33 -10.94 18.68
N ASP A 117 -19.14 -10.37 17.78
CA ASP A 117 -20.60 -10.22 17.96
C ASP A 117 -21.32 -11.56 18.16
N ALA A 118 -20.77 -12.64 17.57
CA ALA A 118 -21.26 -14.01 17.71
C ALA A 118 -20.70 -14.74 18.94
N CYS A 119 -19.97 -14.04 19.83
CA CYS A 119 -19.27 -14.60 21.00
C CYS A 119 -18.32 -15.77 20.65
N ASN A 120 -17.75 -15.78 19.44
CA ASN A 120 -16.85 -16.83 18.95
C ASN A 120 -15.40 -16.34 18.93
N LEU A 121 -14.78 -16.32 20.11
CA LEU A 121 -13.42 -15.82 20.30
C LEU A 121 -12.38 -16.58 19.48
N GLN A 122 -12.52 -17.90 19.30
CA GLN A 122 -11.56 -18.68 18.52
C GLN A 122 -11.56 -18.22 17.05
N THR A 123 -12.74 -18.08 16.44
CA THR A 123 -12.83 -17.55 15.07
C THR A 123 -12.35 -16.11 14.99
N ALA A 124 -12.62 -15.29 16.00
CA ALA A 124 -12.11 -13.91 16.03
C ALA A 124 -10.57 -13.87 16.07
N ARG A 125 -9.94 -14.74 16.86
CA ARG A 125 -8.47 -14.93 16.88
C ARG A 125 -7.94 -15.37 15.53
N ASP A 126 -8.54 -16.38 14.91
CA ASP A 126 -8.11 -16.89 13.61
C ASP A 126 -8.20 -15.80 12.52
N ARG A 127 -9.23 -14.95 12.57
CA ARG A 127 -9.41 -13.84 11.62
C ARG A 127 -8.45 -12.69 11.88
N VAL A 128 -8.25 -12.28 13.13
CA VAL A 128 -7.34 -11.17 13.44
C VAL A 128 -5.88 -11.55 13.17
N ALA A 129 -5.51 -12.84 13.32
CA ALA A 129 -4.20 -13.37 12.94
C ALA A 129 -3.82 -13.09 11.47
N MET A 130 -4.82 -12.93 10.59
CA MET A 130 -4.60 -12.65 9.18
C MET A 130 -4.24 -11.19 8.89
N ILE A 131 -4.45 -10.27 9.85
CA ILE A 131 -4.21 -8.83 9.69
C ILE A 131 -3.18 -8.26 10.68
N VAL A 132 -2.75 -9.04 11.67
CA VAL A 132 -1.70 -8.64 12.61
C VAL A 132 -0.46 -9.51 12.46
N GLY A 133 0.72 -8.93 12.70
CA GLY A 133 1.99 -9.66 12.66
C GLY A 133 2.41 -10.31 14.00
N ARG A 134 1.55 -10.32 15.03
CA ARG A 134 1.85 -10.83 16.38
C ARG A 134 1.12 -12.14 16.68
N ASP A 135 1.63 -12.90 17.65
CA ASP A 135 0.89 -14.06 18.17
C ASP A 135 -0.43 -13.60 18.81
N VAL A 136 -1.52 -14.28 18.47
CA VAL A 136 -2.88 -13.96 18.91
C VAL A 136 -3.53 -15.07 19.73
N ALA A 137 -2.82 -16.19 19.97
CA ALA A 137 -3.38 -17.37 20.62
C ALA A 137 -3.87 -17.07 22.05
N SER A 138 -3.21 -16.16 22.75
CA SER A 138 -3.54 -15.78 24.13
C SER A 138 -4.48 -14.58 24.25
N LEU A 139 -4.87 -13.91 23.16
CA LEU A 139 -5.60 -12.64 23.25
C LEU A 139 -7.04 -12.85 23.72
N ASP A 140 -7.48 -12.08 24.71
CA ASP A 140 -8.90 -12.03 25.08
C ASP A 140 -9.74 -11.24 24.05
N GLU A 141 -11.05 -11.15 24.29
CA GLU A 141 -11.99 -10.47 23.39
C GLU A 141 -11.63 -9.00 23.17
N ALA A 142 -11.26 -8.28 24.24
CA ALA A 142 -10.92 -6.87 24.18
C ALA A 142 -9.59 -6.66 23.46
N GLU A 143 -8.62 -7.54 23.68
CA GLU A 143 -7.34 -7.53 22.99
C GLU A 143 -7.47 -7.84 21.50
N VAL A 144 -8.36 -8.75 21.11
CA VAL A 144 -8.68 -9.03 19.69
C VAL A 144 -9.34 -7.81 19.04
N ALA A 145 -10.34 -7.21 19.69
CA ALA A 145 -10.99 -5.99 19.19
C ALA A 145 -9.98 -4.84 19.03
N ARG A 146 -9.14 -4.63 20.05
CA ARG A 146 -8.07 -3.64 20.01
C ARG A 146 -7.10 -3.89 18.86
N ALA A 147 -6.65 -5.13 18.70
CA ALA A 147 -5.73 -5.50 17.63
C ALA A 147 -6.33 -5.20 16.24
N ALA A 148 -7.61 -5.53 16.03
CA ALA A 148 -8.31 -5.25 14.79
C ALA A 148 -8.47 -3.74 14.53
N ILE A 149 -8.79 -2.94 15.56
CA ILE A 149 -8.93 -1.48 15.43
C ILE A 149 -7.58 -0.82 15.17
N GLU A 150 -6.52 -1.20 15.89
CA GLU A 150 -5.16 -0.69 15.68
C GLU A 150 -4.70 -0.96 14.24
N SER A 151 -4.83 -2.20 13.78
CA SER A 151 -4.47 -2.56 12.40
C SER A 151 -5.35 -1.90 11.35
N LEU A 152 -6.65 -1.73 11.61
CA LEU A 152 -7.53 -0.99 10.71
C LEU A 152 -7.10 0.47 10.61
N ALA A 153 -6.83 1.14 11.73
CA ALA A 153 -6.46 2.55 11.75
C ALA A 153 -5.16 2.80 10.98
N GLU A 154 -4.13 1.99 11.22
CA GLU A 154 -2.87 2.02 10.48
C GLU A 154 -3.09 1.79 8.98
N SER A 155 -3.84 0.74 8.65
CA SER A 155 -4.07 0.39 7.24
C SER A 155 -5.00 1.36 6.50
N VAL A 156 -5.85 2.11 7.21
CA VAL A 156 -6.66 3.19 6.61
C VAL A 156 -5.78 4.36 6.19
N CYS A 157 -4.77 4.72 7.01
CA CYS A 157 -3.80 5.74 6.63
C CYS A 157 -3.09 5.33 5.34
N ASP A 158 -2.46 4.16 5.33
CA ASP A 158 -1.61 3.71 4.22
C ASP A 158 -2.39 3.23 2.98
N GLY A 159 -3.55 2.63 3.20
CA GLY A 159 -4.37 2.01 2.16
C GLY A 159 -5.39 2.95 1.53
N VAL A 160 -5.73 4.08 2.17
CA VAL A 160 -6.84 4.95 1.73
C VAL A 160 -6.44 6.42 1.79
N VAL A 161 -6.09 6.94 2.96
CA VAL A 161 -5.91 8.38 3.17
C VAL A 161 -4.68 8.90 2.44
N ALA A 162 -3.53 8.26 2.60
CA ALA A 162 -2.29 8.68 1.97
C ALA A 162 -2.32 8.52 0.43
N PRO A 163 -2.79 7.40 -0.15
CA PRO A 163 -2.97 7.28 -1.60
C PRO A 163 -3.92 8.35 -2.17
N LEU A 164 -5.05 8.65 -1.49
CA LEU A 164 -5.97 9.70 -1.91
C LEU A 164 -5.36 11.09 -1.79
N PHE A 165 -4.63 11.37 -0.71
CA PHE A 165 -3.92 12.63 -0.53
C PHE A 165 -2.95 12.87 -1.70
N TRP A 166 -2.12 11.90 -2.02
CA TRP A 166 -1.15 12.02 -3.12
C TRP A 166 -1.81 12.01 -4.51
N LEU A 167 -2.98 11.36 -4.68
CA LEU A 167 -3.82 11.50 -5.87
C LEU A 167 -4.31 12.93 -6.07
N LEU A 168 -4.74 13.59 -4.99
CA LEU A 168 -5.25 14.96 -5.06
C LEU A 168 -4.12 15.98 -5.28
N VAL A 169 -2.95 15.77 -4.67
CA VAL A 169 -1.80 16.67 -4.76
C VAL A 169 -1.08 16.55 -6.10
N ALA A 170 -0.79 15.33 -6.56
CA ALA A 170 0.06 15.08 -7.72
C ALA A 170 -0.58 14.18 -8.80
N GLY A 171 -1.88 13.88 -8.68
CA GLY A 171 -2.58 13.04 -9.64
C GLY A 171 -2.21 11.57 -9.55
N LEU A 172 -2.51 10.83 -10.62
CA LEU A 172 -2.18 9.40 -10.74
C LEU A 172 -0.69 9.09 -10.49
N PRO A 173 0.29 9.90 -10.97
CA PRO A 173 1.69 9.69 -10.63
C PRO A 173 1.97 9.77 -9.12
N GLY A 174 1.32 10.71 -8.41
CA GLY A 174 1.47 10.88 -6.97
C GLY A 174 1.00 9.67 -6.18
N LEU A 175 -0.21 9.18 -6.48
CA LEU A 175 -0.77 7.99 -5.85
C LEU A 175 0.16 6.76 -6.04
N TRP A 176 0.64 6.54 -7.27
CA TRP A 176 1.50 5.39 -7.54
C TRP A 176 2.92 5.54 -6.97
N ALA A 177 3.45 6.76 -6.92
CA ALA A 177 4.71 7.05 -6.23
C ALA A 177 4.59 6.70 -4.74
N TYR A 178 3.51 7.13 -4.09
CA TYR A 178 3.25 6.78 -2.70
C TYR A 178 3.12 5.26 -2.50
N LYS A 179 2.33 4.56 -3.33
CA LYS A 179 2.22 3.09 -3.23
C LYS A 179 3.55 2.38 -3.45
N ALA A 180 4.45 2.91 -4.29
CA ALA A 180 5.78 2.37 -4.46
C ALA A 180 6.66 2.58 -3.21
N ILE A 181 6.59 3.76 -2.58
CA ILE A 181 7.28 4.06 -1.31
C ILE A 181 6.79 3.13 -0.20
N ASN A 182 5.47 3.05 0.00
CA ASN A 182 4.84 2.21 1.03
C ASN A 182 5.12 0.71 0.82
N THR A 183 5.15 0.25 -0.44
CA THR A 183 5.55 -1.13 -0.75
C THR A 183 7.04 -1.36 -0.45
N ALA A 184 7.91 -0.39 -0.71
CA ALA A 184 9.32 -0.49 -0.36
C ALA A 184 9.52 -0.55 1.16
N ASP A 185 8.82 0.27 1.93
CA ASP A 185 8.88 0.21 3.38
C ASP A 185 8.38 -1.14 3.93
N SER A 186 7.23 -1.61 3.47
CA SER A 186 6.66 -2.90 3.89
C SER A 186 7.56 -4.11 3.58
N LEU A 187 8.41 -4.05 2.55
CA LEU A 187 9.26 -5.17 2.14
C LEU A 187 10.68 -5.11 2.68
N ILE A 188 11.26 -3.92 2.71
CA ILE A 188 12.68 -3.73 3.06
C ILE A 188 12.88 -2.69 4.16
N GLY A 189 11.86 -1.95 4.62
CA GLY A 189 11.99 -0.91 5.64
C GLY A 189 12.26 -1.41 7.07
N HIS A 190 12.33 -2.71 7.27
CA HIS A 190 12.42 -3.32 8.59
C HIS A 190 13.80 -3.15 9.28
N ARG A 191 13.82 -3.30 10.62
CA ARG A 191 14.98 -2.97 11.47
C ARG A 191 15.97 -4.12 11.66
N GLU A 192 15.66 -5.32 11.15
CA GLU A 192 16.53 -6.49 11.18
C GLU A 192 17.83 -6.22 10.44
N GLU A 193 18.90 -6.92 10.82
CA GLU A 193 20.24 -6.71 10.28
C GLU A 193 20.33 -6.89 8.75
N ARG A 194 19.48 -7.76 8.19
CA ARG A 194 19.34 -7.95 6.74
C ARG A 194 18.94 -6.67 6.03
N TRP A 195 18.06 -5.85 6.61
CA TRP A 195 17.50 -4.69 5.90
C TRP A 195 17.90 -3.35 6.48
N ARG A 196 18.39 -3.29 7.72
CA ARG A 196 18.73 -2.06 8.45
C ARG A 196 19.52 -1.03 7.65
N ALA A 197 20.48 -1.47 6.83
CA ALA A 197 21.25 -0.58 5.96
C ALA A 197 20.54 -0.30 4.62
N PHE A 198 20.01 -1.34 3.96
CA PHE A 198 19.41 -1.26 2.63
C PHE A 198 18.03 -0.56 2.63
N GLY A 199 17.18 -0.92 3.58
CA GLY A 199 15.85 -0.39 3.79
C GLY A 199 15.73 1.02 4.35
N TRP A 200 16.82 1.56 4.90
CA TRP A 200 16.76 2.78 5.71
C TRP A 200 16.10 3.95 4.98
N ALA A 201 16.37 4.12 3.69
CA ALA A 201 15.79 5.20 2.90
C ALA A 201 14.29 4.98 2.63
N ALA A 202 13.84 3.73 2.45
CA ALA A 202 12.44 3.41 2.26
C ALA A 202 11.63 3.81 3.50
N ALA A 203 12.03 3.34 4.69
CA ALA A 203 11.37 3.68 5.95
C ALA A 203 11.31 5.18 6.21
N ARG A 204 12.43 5.90 6.02
CA ARG A 204 12.45 7.35 6.22
C ARG A 204 11.59 8.11 5.21
N THR A 205 11.52 7.63 3.98
CA THR A 205 10.72 8.30 2.95
C THR A 205 9.24 8.03 3.16
N ASP A 206 8.87 6.82 3.60
CA ASP A 206 7.49 6.50 3.95
C ASP A 206 7.00 7.33 5.13
N ASP A 207 7.78 7.39 6.24
CA ASP A 207 7.52 8.26 7.39
C ASP A 207 7.19 9.70 6.94
N LEU A 208 8.01 10.26 6.05
CA LEU A 208 7.84 11.61 5.51
C LEU A 208 6.59 11.74 4.63
N ALA A 209 6.33 10.76 3.77
CA ALA A 209 5.18 10.75 2.88
C ALA A 209 3.85 10.60 3.63
N ASN A 210 3.88 9.99 4.82
CA ASN A 210 2.75 9.79 5.71
C ASN A 210 2.56 10.91 6.75
N LEU A 211 3.49 11.86 6.92
CA LEU A 211 3.39 12.94 7.93
C LEU A 211 2.09 13.75 7.88
N LEU A 212 1.63 14.14 6.69
CA LEU A 212 0.39 14.87 6.51
C LEU A 212 -0.83 13.94 6.48
N PRO A 213 -0.83 12.84 5.69
CA PRO A 213 -1.92 11.86 5.71
C PRO A 213 -2.29 11.34 7.10
N ALA A 214 -1.29 10.98 7.92
CA ALA A 214 -1.52 10.44 9.26
C ALA A 214 -2.26 11.43 10.18
N ARG A 215 -1.98 12.74 10.03
CA ARG A 215 -2.69 13.80 10.79
C ARG A 215 -4.12 14.01 10.30
N ILE A 216 -4.41 13.68 9.04
CA ILE A 216 -5.75 13.76 8.47
C ILE A 216 -6.59 12.56 8.94
N SER A 217 -5.97 11.38 9.09
CA SER A 217 -6.66 10.16 9.53
C SER A 217 -6.98 10.13 11.03
N GLY A 218 -6.26 10.92 11.85
CA GLY A 218 -6.48 11.02 13.30
C GLY A 218 -5.33 10.44 14.12
#